data_AF-A0A7S4KPG3-F1
#
_entry.id   AF-A0A7S4KPG3-F1
#
_cell.length_a   1.000
_cell.length_b   1.000
_cell.length_c   1.000
_cell.angle_alpha   90.00
_cell.angle_beta   90.00
_cell.angle_gamma   90.00
#
_symmetry.space_group_name_H-M   'P 1'
#
loop_
_entity.id
_entity.type
_entity.pdbx_description
1 polymer ?
#
loop_
_entity_poly.entity_id
_entity_poly.type
_entity_poly.pdbx_seq_one_letter_code
_entity_poly.pdbx_strand_id
1 'polypeptide(L)'
;ISAATQELIKFVHTEMEAYRLYTVMPALVQFVTQLTNWYVRLNRDRLKGLEGDDDDTEIGLQVLYDVLLDVTLIMAPFTPFITEFFYQHLRKFQPSYAEAANGGGNTNPVKAGKSDSVHFLRLPEYDESRLNHN
;
A
#
# COMPACT_ATOMS: atom_id res chain seq x y z
N ILE A 1 9.73 6.56 -5.13
CA ILE A 1 8.46 6.44 -4.35
C ILE A 1 8.50 5.25 -3.40
N SER A 2 9.00 4.09 -3.83
CA SER A 2 9.12 2.89 -2.97
C SER A 2 10.00 3.15 -1.73
N ALA A 3 11.18 3.75 -1.88
CA ALA A 3 12.02 4.14 -0.74
C ALA A 3 11.29 5.08 0.26
N ALA A 4 10.57 6.08 -0.25
CA ALA A 4 9.77 7.00 0.59
C ALA A 4 8.61 6.29 1.32
N THR A 5 8.05 5.22 0.71
CA THR A 5 7.03 4.38 1.35
C THR A 5 7.63 3.58 2.50
N GLN A 6 8.82 3.02 2.30
CA GLN A 6 9.55 2.30 3.35
C GLN A 6 9.96 3.22 4.52
N GLU A 7 10.39 4.44 4.20
CA GLU A 7 10.67 5.46 5.21
C GLU A 7 9.41 5.84 6.00
N LEU A 8 8.27 5.99 5.33
CA LEU A 8 6.99 6.23 5.99
C LEU A 8 6.60 5.09 6.92
N ILE A 9 6.72 3.83 6.47
CA ILE A 9 6.43 2.65 7.30
C ILE A 9 7.29 2.68 8.56
N LYS A 10 8.60 2.90 8.42
CA LYS A 10 9.54 3.01 9.55
C LYS A 10 9.14 4.13 10.52
N PHE A 11 8.80 5.31 9.98
CA PHE A 11 8.33 6.45 10.77
C PHE A 11 7.08 6.09 11.58
N VAL A 12 6.08 5.48 10.95
CA VAL A 12 4.85 5.10 11.64
C VAL A 12 5.11 4.06 12.72
N HIS A 13 5.94 3.05 12.49
CA HIS A 13 6.32 2.08 13.53
C HIS A 13 6.96 2.77 14.74
N THR A 14 7.91 3.68 14.50
CA THR A 14 8.62 4.42 15.55
C THR A 14 7.68 5.28 16.38
N GLU A 15 6.78 6.02 15.72
CA GLU A 15 5.84 6.90 16.40
C GLU A 15 4.75 6.12 17.15
N MET A 16 4.29 4.99 16.60
CA MET A 16 3.31 4.13 17.23
C MET A 16 3.87 3.40 18.46
N GLU A 17 5.14 2.98 18.43
CA GLU A 17 5.84 2.40 19.60
C GLU A 17 5.98 3.43 20.73
N ALA A 18 6.18 4.71 20.37
CA ALA A 18 6.24 5.81 21.31
C ALA A 18 4.85 6.38 21.72
N TYR A 19 3.74 5.76 21.27
CA TYR A 19 2.37 6.24 21.48
C TYR A 19 2.10 7.69 21.00
N ARG A 20 2.85 8.17 20.00
CA ARG A 20 2.73 9.52 19.42
C ARG A 20 1.81 9.55 18.19
N LEU A 21 0.54 9.17 18.35
CA LEU A 21 -0.40 9.04 17.21
C LEU A 21 -0.68 10.37 16.47
N TYR A 22 -0.51 11.51 17.16
CA TYR A 22 -0.78 12.84 16.60
C TYR A 22 0.20 13.25 15.49
N THR A 23 1.39 12.64 15.42
CA THR A 23 2.39 12.89 14.38
C THR A 23 2.16 12.04 13.13
N VAL A 24 1.59 10.84 13.30
CA VAL A 24 1.34 9.86 12.24
C VAL A 24 0.32 10.38 11.23
N MET A 25 -0.79 10.93 11.70
CA MET A 25 -1.87 11.38 10.81
C MET A 25 -1.46 12.46 9.81
N PRO A 26 -0.82 13.57 10.24
CA PRO A 26 -0.28 14.56 9.31
C PRO A 26 0.72 13.97 8.30
N ALA A 27 1.61 13.08 8.75
CA ALA A 27 2.61 12.46 7.89
C ALA A 27 1.96 11.60 6.78
N LEU A 28 0.94 10.80 7.12
CA LEU A 28 0.20 10.00 6.13
C LEU A 28 -0.52 10.89 5.10
N VAL A 29 -1.20 11.95 5.53
CA VAL A 29 -1.90 12.88 4.63
C VAL A 29 -0.91 13.58 3.69
N GLN A 30 0.24 14.01 4.23
CA GLN A 30 1.30 14.63 3.44
C GLN A 30 1.86 13.65 2.41
N PHE A 31 2.09 12.39 2.78
CA PHE A 31 2.58 11.37 1.87
C PHE A 31 1.59 11.11 0.71
N VAL A 32 0.30 10.94 0.99
CA VAL A 32 -0.73 10.75 -0.05
C VAL A 32 -0.78 11.94 -1.00
N THR A 33 -0.63 13.15 -0.47
CA THR A 33 -0.56 14.38 -1.27
C THR A 33 0.68 14.38 -2.18
N GLN A 34 1.84 13.99 -1.67
CA GLN A 34 3.07 13.87 -2.45
C GLN A 34 2.97 12.78 -3.53
N LEU A 35 2.41 11.61 -3.19
CA LEU A 35 2.18 10.51 -4.12
C LEU A 35 1.34 10.97 -5.32
N THR A 36 0.23 11.65 -5.05
CA THR A 36 -0.70 12.11 -6.10
C THR A 36 -0.08 13.24 -6.93
N ASN A 37 0.54 14.23 -6.28
CA ASN A 37 1.04 15.42 -6.97
C ASN A 37 2.33 15.17 -7.74
N TRP A 38 3.21 14.31 -7.25
CA TRP A 38 4.50 14.05 -7.88
C TRP A 38 4.49 12.75 -8.68
N TYR A 39 4.24 11.61 -8.02
CA TYR A 39 4.40 10.32 -8.69
C TYR A 39 3.33 10.08 -9.76
N VAL A 40 2.04 10.21 -9.40
CA VAL A 40 0.94 9.99 -10.34
C VAL A 40 0.92 11.04 -11.45
N ARG A 41 1.21 12.30 -11.12
CA ARG A 41 1.26 13.38 -12.12
C ARG A 41 2.41 13.19 -13.12
N LEU A 42 3.61 12.88 -12.63
CA LEU A 42 4.80 12.75 -13.48
C LEU A 42 4.75 11.48 -14.34
N ASN A 43 4.26 10.38 -13.78
CA ASN A 43 4.19 9.09 -14.47
C ASN A 43 2.83 8.85 -15.14
N ARG A 44 2.00 9.88 -15.32
CA ARG A 44 0.62 9.73 -15.83
C ARG A 44 0.59 9.07 -17.21
N ASP A 45 1.51 9.46 -18.09
CA ASP A 45 1.51 8.99 -19.47
C ASP A 45 2.11 7.58 -19.57
N ARG A 46 3.14 7.29 -18.75
CA ARG A 46 3.64 5.93 -18.49
C ARG A 46 2.56 4.99 -17.98
N LEU A 47 1.81 5.38 -16.94
CA LEU A 47 0.72 4.57 -16.37
C LEU A 47 -0.44 4.31 -17.33
N LYS A 48 -0.51 5.05 -18.44
CA LYS A 48 -1.54 4.91 -19.48
C LYS A 48 -1.07 4.10 -20.68
N GLY A 49 0.19 3.66 -20.72
CA GLY A 49 0.76 2.98 -21.88
C GLY A 49 0.90 3.89 -23.11
N LEU A 50 0.96 5.21 -22.92
CA LEU A 50 1.09 6.16 -24.04
C LEU A 50 2.52 6.23 -24.60
N GLU A 51 3.51 5.70 -23.85
CA GLU A 51 4.92 5.71 -24.23
C GLU A 51 5.32 4.51 -25.11
N GLY A 52 4.39 3.56 -25.34
CA GLY A 52 4.58 2.43 -26.27
C GLY A 52 5.46 1.30 -25.75
N ASP A 53 5.87 1.35 -24.48
CA ASP A 53 6.58 0.29 -23.78
C ASP A 53 5.64 -0.35 -22.73
N ASP A 54 5.13 -1.54 -23.07
CA ASP A 54 4.18 -2.27 -22.24
C ASP A 54 4.85 -2.76 -20.93
N ASP A 55 6.14 -3.09 -20.97
CA ASP A 55 6.89 -3.57 -19.81
C ASP A 55 7.07 -2.46 -18.75
N ASP A 56 7.44 -1.24 -19.16
CA ASP A 56 7.60 -0.11 -18.23
C ASP A 56 6.25 0.36 -17.66
N THR A 57 5.18 0.21 -18.44
CA THR A 57 3.81 0.45 -17.99
C THR A 57 3.41 -0.53 -16.89
N GLU A 58 3.68 -1.82 -17.07
CA GLU A 58 3.43 -2.87 -16.08
C GLU A 58 4.21 -2.62 -14.78
N ILE A 59 5.51 -2.32 -14.89
CA ILE A 59 6.36 -1.99 -13.75
C ILE A 59 5.81 -0.77 -12.99
N GLY A 60 5.38 0.26 -13.70
CA GLY A 60 4.79 1.45 -13.08
C GLY A 60 3.51 1.16 -12.32
N LEU A 61 2.62 0.34 -12.89
CA LEU A 61 1.38 -0.09 -12.24
C LEU A 61 1.64 -0.97 -11.03
N GLN A 62 2.60 -1.90 -11.12
CA GLN A 62 3.00 -2.76 -10.01
C GLN A 62 3.52 -1.93 -8.83
N VAL A 63 4.41 -0.96 -9.07
CA VAL A 63 4.93 -0.09 -8.02
C VAL A 63 3.82 0.75 -7.38
N LEU A 64 2.91 1.30 -8.19
CA LEU A 64 1.77 2.07 -7.67
C LEU A 64 0.85 1.20 -6.81
N TYR A 65 0.59 -0.03 -7.25
CA TYR A 65 -0.21 -1.00 -6.51
C TYR A 65 0.40 -1.33 -5.15
N ASP A 66 1.69 -1.65 -5.10
CA ASP A 66 2.39 -1.99 -3.85
C ASP A 66 2.29 -0.83 -2.85
N VAL A 67 2.58 0.40 -3.30
CA VAL A 67 2.51 1.60 -2.45
C VAL A 67 1.09 1.85 -1.95
N LEU A 68 0.08 1.69 -2.81
CA LEU A 68 -1.32 1.91 -2.43
C LEU A 68 -1.82 0.86 -1.43
N LEU A 69 -1.38 -0.38 -1.57
CA LEU A 69 -1.68 -1.45 -0.62
C LEU A 69 -1.04 -1.16 0.75
N ASP A 70 0.24 -0.78 0.79
CA ASP A 70 0.94 -0.43 2.03
C ASP A 70 0.26 0.74 2.75
N VAL A 71 -0.07 1.82 2.04
CA VAL A 71 -0.80 2.95 2.61
C VAL A 71 -2.16 2.52 3.17
N THR A 72 -2.88 1.65 2.45
CA THR A 72 -4.18 1.12 2.90
C THR A 72 -4.05 0.35 4.21
N LEU A 73 -2.99 -0.45 4.37
CA LEU A 73 -2.72 -1.20 5.60
C LEU A 73 -2.36 -0.27 6.77
N ILE A 74 -1.50 0.72 6.53
CA ILE A 74 -1.07 1.68 7.57
C ILE A 74 -2.24 2.58 8.01
N MET A 75 -3.14 2.93 7.10
CA MET A 75 -4.32 3.74 7.38
C MET A 75 -5.46 2.97 8.06
N ALA A 76 -5.41 1.62 8.09
CA ALA A 76 -6.47 0.77 8.62
C ALA A 76 -6.91 1.09 10.06
N PRO A 77 -6.00 1.32 11.04
CA PRO A 77 -6.40 1.68 12.41
C PRO A 77 -7.05 3.07 12.53
N PHE A 78 -6.87 3.96 11.53
CA PHE A 78 -7.39 5.33 11.57
C PHE A 78 -8.68 5.50 10.78
N THR A 79 -8.80 4.85 9.63
CA THR A 79 -9.92 5.03 8.69
C THR A 79 -10.51 3.69 8.23
N PRO A 80 -11.05 2.88 9.17
CA PRO A 80 -11.28 1.46 8.95
C PRO A 80 -12.27 1.13 7.82
N PHE A 81 -13.27 1.98 7.58
CA PHE A 81 -14.25 1.76 6.52
C PHE A 81 -13.71 2.12 5.13
N ILE A 82 -12.89 3.16 5.04
CA ILE A 82 -12.32 3.62 3.78
C ILE A 82 -11.24 2.63 3.32
N THR A 83 -10.38 2.21 4.24
CA THR A 83 -9.33 1.22 3.92
C THR A 83 -9.91 -0.14 3.60
N GLU A 84 -11.00 -0.55 4.24
CA GLU A 84 -11.72 -1.76 3.87
C GLU A 84 -12.25 -1.66 2.43
N PHE A 85 -12.89 -0.54 2.07
CA PHE A 85 -13.35 -0.30 0.71
C PHE A 85 -12.21 -0.39 -0.31
N PHE A 86 -11.07 0.25 -0.04
CA PHE A 86 -9.91 0.17 -0.95
C PHE A 86 -9.34 -1.24 -1.05
N TYR A 87 -9.14 -1.91 0.08
CA TYR A 87 -8.61 -3.27 0.13
C TYR A 87 -9.45 -4.26 -0.67
N GLN A 88 -10.79 -4.19 -0.55
CA GLN A 88 -11.71 -5.04 -1.31
C GLN A 88 -11.58 -4.90 -2.83
N HIS A 89 -11.19 -3.73 -3.31
CA HIS A 89 -10.94 -3.49 -4.73
C HIS A 89 -9.53 -3.92 -5.14
N LEU A 90 -8.52 -3.61 -4.33
CA LEU A 90 -7.13 -3.92 -4.61
C LEU A 90 -6.83 -5.42 -4.56
N ARG A 91 -7.39 -6.15 -3.59
CA ARG A 91 -7.11 -7.57 -3.39
C ARG A 91 -7.38 -8.43 -4.63
N LYS A 92 -8.29 -8.00 -5.51
CA LYS A 92 -8.66 -8.70 -6.75
C LYS A 92 -7.52 -8.77 -7.78
N PHE A 93 -6.59 -7.81 -7.71
CA PHE A 93 -5.43 -7.75 -8.59
C PHE A 93 -4.25 -8.58 -8.09
N GLN A 94 -4.34 -9.11 -6.87
CA GLN A 94 -3.30 -9.98 -6.33
C GLN A 94 -3.38 -11.37 -6.99
N PRO A 95 -2.25 -11.98 -7.40
CA PRO A 95 -2.24 -13.34 -7.93
C PRO A 95 -2.85 -14.37 -6.96
N SER A 96 -2.70 -14.13 -5.66
CA SER A 96 -3.24 -14.99 -4.60
C SER A 96 -4.77 -14.95 -4.46
N TYR A 97 -5.45 -14.01 -5.15
CA TYR A 97 -6.90 -13.87 -5.11
C TYR A 97 -7.63 -15.01 -5.81
N ALA A 98 -7.09 -15.53 -6.92
CA ALA A 98 -7.71 -16.62 -7.68
C ALA A 98 -7.87 -17.91 -6.83
N GLU A 99 -6.97 -18.11 -5.87
CA GLU A 99 -7.02 -19.24 -4.93
C GLU A 99 -8.05 -19.04 -3.80
N ALA A 100 -8.64 -17.85 -3.67
CA ALA A 100 -9.69 -17.57 -2.69
C ALA A 100 -11.09 -18.07 -3.16
N ALA A 101 -11.18 -18.66 -4.36
CA ALA A 101 -12.44 -18.93 -5.06
C ALA A 101 -13.30 -20.09 -4.53
N ASN A 102 -12.97 -20.75 -3.42
CA ASN A 102 -13.82 -21.81 -2.86
C ASN A 102 -14.10 -21.61 -1.38
N GLY A 103 -14.67 -20.44 -1.07
CA GLY A 103 -15.22 -20.15 0.24
C GLY A 103 -14.17 -20.00 1.33
N GLY A 104 -14.62 -19.43 2.43
CA GLY A 104 -13.86 -19.38 3.66
C GLY A 104 -14.11 -18.05 4.30
N GLY A 105 -14.92 -18.05 5.35
CA GLY A 105 -14.86 -16.98 6.33
C GLY A 105 -13.50 -17.03 7.04
N ASN A 106 -13.53 -17.11 8.36
CA ASN A 106 -12.37 -17.27 9.26
C ASN A 106 -11.33 -18.38 8.95
N THR A 107 -11.43 -19.12 7.85
CA THR A 107 -10.49 -20.15 7.39
C THR A 107 -9.49 -19.67 6.33
N ASN A 108 -9.66 -18.48 5.76
CA ASN A 108 -8.70 -17.94 4.80
C ASN A 108 -7.37 -17.57 5.49
N PRO A 109 -6.21 -17.91 4.89
CA PRO A 109 -4.92 -17.60 5.49
C PRO A 109 -4.70 -16.09 5.52
N VAL A 110 -4.15 -15.58 6.63
CA VAL A 110 -3.80 -14.16 6.81
C VAL A 110 -2.66 -13.76 5.87
N LYS A 111 -3.04 -13.40 4.64
CA LYS A 111 -2.16 -12.97 3.55
C LYS A 111 -2.86 -11.92 2.68
N ALA A 112 -2.09 -10.98 2.13
CA ALA A 112 -2.60 -10.03 1.14
C ALA A 112 -3.20 -10.78 -0.06
N GLY A 113 -4.35 -10.30 -0.57
CA GLY A 113 -5.13 -10.96 -1.62
C GLY A 113 -6.11 -12.04 -1.12
N LYS A 114 -5.74 -12.82 -0.09
CA LYS A 114 -6.57 -13.92 0.44
C LYS A 114 -7.44 -13.53 1.63
N SER A 115 -6.98 -12.58 2.44
CA SER A 115 -7.70 -12.21 3.66
C SER A 115 -9.03 -11.55 3.31
N ASP A 116 -10.05 -11.82 4.12
CA ASP A 116 -11.38 -11.30 3.88
C ASP A 116 -11.49 -9.80 4.13
N SER A 117 -10.69 -9.27 5.04
CA SER A 117 -10.67 -7.87 5.46
C SER A 117 -9.24 -7.38 5.65
N VAL A 118 -9.04 -6.08 5.46
CA VAL A 118 -7.75 -5.41 5.74
C VAL A 118 -7.37 -5.52 7.22
N HIS A 119 -8.37 -5.63 8.10
CA HIS A 119 -8.20 -5.64 9.57
C HIS A 119 -7.64 -6.96 10.10
N PHE A 120 -7.59 -8.00 9.27
CA PHE A 120 -6.93 -9.26 9.63
C PHE A 120 -5.43 -9.25 9.32
N LEU A 121 -4.99 -8.29 8.50
CA LEU A 121 -3.59 -8.19 8.09
C LEU A 121 -2.77 -7.47 9.16
N ARG A 122 -1.49 -7.85 9.23
CA ARG A 122 -0.52 -7.15 10.06
C ARG A 122 -0.10 -5.86 9.37
N LEU A 123 0.33 -4.88 10.18
CA LEU A 123 1.01 -3.70 9.66
C LEU A 123 2.23 -4.15 8.82
N PRO A 124 2.48 -3.49 7.68
CA PRO A 124 3.62 -3.84 6.84
C PRO A 124 4.92 -3.58 7.60
N GLU A 125 5.89 -4.48 7.46
CA GLU A 125 7.25 -4.28 7.97
C GLU A 125 8.06 -3.50 6.92
N TYR A 126 8.97 -2.66 7.37
CA TYR A 126 9.87 -1.95 6.45
C TYR A 126 11.08 -2.83 6.11
N ASP A 127 11.56 -2.71 4.88
CA ASP A 127 12.78 -3.36 4.41
C ASP A 127 13.95 -2.37 4.44
N GLU A 128 14.97 -2.66 5.25
CA GLU A 128 16.15 -1.81 5.40
C GLU A 128 16.97 -1.68 4.10
N SER A 129 16.93 -2.69 3.22
CA SER A 129 17.67 -2.68 1.96
C SER A 129 17.14 -1.64 0.95
N ARG A 130 15.89 -1.22 1.12
CA ARG A 130 15.19 -0.27 0.25
C ARG A 130 15.22 1.17 0.78
N LEU A 131 15.85 1.39 1.93
CA LEU A 131 16.02 2.72 2.49
C LEU A 131 17.21 3.41 1.85
N ASN A 132 17.04 4.69 1.50
CA ASN A 132 18.15 5.53 1.06
C ASN A 132 19.12 5.67 2.23
N HIS A 133 20.30 5.06 2.11
CA HIS A 133 21.40 5.34 3.01
C HIS A 133 21.97 6.68 2.58
N ASN A 134 21.85 7.70 3.43
CA ASN A 134 22.46 9.02 3.21
C ASN A 134 23.98 8.92 3.12
#